data_AF-A0A160PBX3-F1
#
_entry.id   AF-A0A160PBX3-F1
#
_cell.length_a   1.000
_cell.length_b   1.000
_cell.length_c   1.000
_cell.angle_alpha   90.00
_cell.angle_beta   90.00
_cell.angle_gamma   90.00
#
_symmetry.space_group_name_H-M   'P 1'
#
loop_
_entity.id
_entity.type
_entity.pdbx_description
1 polymer ?
#
loop_
_entity_poly.entity_id
_entity_poly.type
_entity_poly.pdbx_seq_one_letter_code
_entity_poly.pdbx_strand_id
1 'polypeptide(L)'
;MRFRPDAASASRTRIGAIDALRGLVMLLMLVDHVREFFYLHAQVSDPVNLAATPPGLFLTRAASHLCAPVFLLLTGLSASLYGHKHGSRAATSAFLLKRGLFLIALEVSLVNLAWTGSLLPPVLYLQVIWAIGLSMLALAALLWLPRPLLIGAALAIMLGHNALDGLVLTPDQPGYTLWAVLHQRGMIPLPWGAARTSYPVLPWIGVIAAGYALGPLYAPGVDPTRRRRRLVGLGLASLAAFLILRGLNVYGDPHPWQVGKDGVTGALSFINLTKYPPSADFLLATLGPGLLLLALFERLPERRLRWLTVFGGAPLFFYLAHLWALRLTYDGLAALGLAGASGRVEAGAPWQIWPIAAAFALALYPACLWMVRLKRRSAWPGLSYL
;
A
#
# COMPACT_ATOMS: atom_id res chain seq x y z
N MET A 1 -10.68 -36.01 -23.30
CA MET A 1 -11.50 -34.80 -23.13
C MET A 1 -10.76 -33.81 -22.23
N ARG A 2 -10.26 -32.68 -22.77
CA ARG A 2 -9.70 -31.61 -21.93
C ARG A 2 -10.86 -30.83 -21.31
N PHE A 3 -11.08 -30.96 -20.00
CA PHE A 3 -12.00 -30.11 -19.26
C PHE A 3 -11.64 -28.64 -19.53
N ARG A 4 -12.48 -27.94 -20.31
CA ARG A 4 -12.45 -26.48 -20.33
C ARG A 4 -13.05 -26.03 -19.01
N PRO A 5 -12.29 -25.37 -18.12
CA PRO A 5 -12.87 -24.83 -16.91
C PRO A 5 -13.95 -23.81 -17.29
N ASP A 6 -15.13 -23.92 -16.67
CA ASP A 6 -16.24 -23.00 -16.89
C ASP A 6 -15.78 -21.54 -16.71
N ALA A 7 -16.24 -20.64 -17.57
CA ALA A 7 -15.86 -19.22 -17.53
C ALA A 7 -16.11 -18.57 -16.15
N ALA A 8 -17.11 -19.06 -15.41
CA ALA A 8 -17.42 -18.68 -14.03
C ALA A 8 -16.33 -19.11 -13.03
N SER A 9 -15.79 -20.33 -13.16
CA SER A 9 -14.70 -20.84 -12.32
C SER A 9 -13.41 -20.05 -12.55
N ALA A 10 -13.08 -19.76 -13.81
CA ALA A 10 -11.91 -18.97 -14.18
C ALA A 10 -12.03 -17.49 -13.74
N SER A 11 -13.25 -16.94 -13.68
CA SER A 11 -13.52 -15.60 -13.12
C SER A 11 -13.32 -15.57 -11.60
N ARG A 12 -13.83 -16.58 -10.88
CA ARG A 12 -13.65 -16.71 -9.42
C ARG A 12 -12.18 -16.84 -9.01
N THR A 13 -11.39 -17.65 -9.72
CA THR A 13 -9.96 -17.80 -9.43
C THR A 13 -9.18 -16.50 -9.64
N ARG A 14 -9.51 -15.71 -10.67
CA ARG A 14 -8.86 -14.41 -10.96
C ARG A 14 -9.08 -13.40 -9.85
N ILE A 15 -10.34 -13.21 -9.46
CA ILE A 15 -10.71 -12.29 -8.39
C ILE A 15 -10.14 -12.77 -7.05
N GLY A 16 -10.16 -14.09 -6.81
CA GLY A 16 -9.57 -14.71 -5.63
C GLY A 16 -8.07 -14.45 -5.48
N ALA A 17 -7.27 -14.47 -6.56
CA ALA A 17 -5.84 -14.19 -6.47
C ALA A 17 -5.55 -12.71 -6.11
N ILE A 18 -6.31 -11.77 -6.69
CA ILE A 18 -6.21 -10.34 -6.38
C ILE A 18 -6.58 -10.08 -4.92
N ASP A 19 -7.71 -10.63 -4.47
CA ASP A 19 -8.15 -10.46 -3.09
C ASP A 19 -7.20 -11.17 -2.11
N ALA A 20 -6.64 -12.33 -2.46
CA ALA A 20 -5.67 -13.00 -1.61
C ALA A 20 -4.37 -12.19 -1.44
N LEU A 21 -3.85 -11.60 -2.52
CA LEU A 21 -2.67 -10.74 -2.43
C LEU A 21 -2.97 -9.48 -1.62
N ARG A 22 -4.14 -8.86 -1.82
CA ARG A 22 -4.60 -7.74 -1.00
C ARG A 22 -4.67 -8.13 0.49
N GLY A 23 -5.21 -9.31 0.79
CA GLY A 23 -5.30 -9.83 2.16
C GLY A 23 -3.92 -10.06 2.78
N LEU A 24 -2.97 -10.64 2.06
CA LEU A 24 -1.60 -10.82 2.54
C LEU A 24 -0.97 -9.47 2.92
N VAL A 25 -1.04 -8.48 2.04
CA VAL A 25 -0.43 -7.17 2.32
C VAL A 25 -1.13 -6.43 3.45
N MET A 26 -2.43 -6.63 3.64
CA MET A 26 -3.15 -6.06 4.78
C MET A 26 -2.73 -6.68 6.12
N LEU A 27 -2.42 -7.98 6.15
CA LEU A 27 -1.87 -8.63 7.34
C LEU A 27 -0.45 -8.14 7.67
N LEU A 28 0.38 -7.91 6.66
CA LEU A 28 1.71 -7.31 6.84
C LEU A 28 1.63 -5.85 7.31
N MET A 29 0.66 -5.09 6.80
CA MET A 29 0.37 -3.72 7.26
C MET A 29 -0.06 -3.72 8.73
N LEU A 30 -0.86 -4.69 9.16
CA LEU A 30 -1.27 -4.81 10.56
C LEU A 30 -0.06 -4.99 11.50
N VAL A 31 0.98 -5.72 11.10
CA VAL A 31 2.23 -5.82 11.87
C VAL A 31 2.87 -4.45 12.06
N ASP A 32 2.93 -3.63 11.00
CA ASP A 32 3.47 -2.27 11.08
C ASP A 32 2.62 -1.37 11.97
N HIS A 33 1.30 -1.47 11.90
CA HIS A 33 0.42 -0.67 12.75
C HIS A 33 0.50 -1.10 14.22
N VAL A 34 0.64 -2.39 14.52
CA VAL A 34 0.93 -2.87 15.88
C VAL A 34 2.24 -2.26 16.39
N ARG A 35 3.28 -2.17 15.55
CA ARG A 35 4.54 -1.48 15.90
C ARG A 35 4.30 -0.01 16.26
N GLU A 36 3.50 0.69 15.47
CA GLU A 36 3.18 2.12 15.70
C GLU A 36 2.24 2.37 16.90
N PHE A 37 1.55 1.35 17.43
CA PHE A 37 0.78 1.48 18.68
C PHE A 37 1.55 1.00 19.91
N PHE A 38 2.22 -0.15 19.80
CA PHE A 38 2.76 -0.88 20.94
C PHE A 38 4.29 -0.91 20.98
N TYR A 39 4.99 -0.22 20.08
CA TYR A 39 6.47 -0.21 20.04
C TYR A 39 7.02 1.19 19.70
N LEU A 40 6.42 2.23 20.30
CA LEU A 40 6.71 3.62 19.97
C LEU A 40 8.03 4.14 20.53
N HIS A 41 8.58 3.55 21.59
CA HIS A 41 9.89 3.92 22.14
C HIS A 41 11.07 3.71 21.17
N ALA A 42 10.93 2.83 20.17
CA ALA A 42 11.95 2.53 19.17
C ALA A 42 11.48 2.94 17.75
N GLN A 43 11.34 4.25 17.54
CA GLN A 43 10.98 4.81 16.24
C GLN A 43 12.02 4.49 15.17
N VAL A 44 11.54 4.11 13.98
CA VAL A 44 12.39 3.76 12.85
C VAL A 44 12.29 4.83 11.77
N SER A 45 13.44 5.43 11.43
CA SER A 45 13.56 6.45 10.40
C SER A 45 13.32 5.89 8.99
N ASP A 46 13.28 6.79 8.01
CA ASP A 46 13.15 6.45 6.60
C ASP A 46 14.13 7.27 5.75
N PRO A 47 15.14 6.67 5.11
CA PRO A 47 15.55 5.26 5.25
C PRO A 47 15.99 4.93 6.70
N VAL A 48 16.14 3.63 7.00
CA VAL A 48 16.44 3.16 8.35
C VAL A 48 17.87 3.52 8.74
N ASN A 49 18.07 4.10 9.92
CA ASN A 49 19.41 4.23 10.51
C ASN A 49 19.89 2.85 11.00
N LEU A 50 20.71 2.19 10.18
CA LEU A 50 21.24 0.84 10.46
C LEU A 50 22.19 0.80 11.68
N ALA A 51 22.76 1.93 12.09
CA ALA A 51 23.62 1.98 13.29
C ALA A 51 22.80 1.99 14.58
N ALA A 52 21.57 2.52 14.55
CA ALA A 52 20.70 2.65 15.71
C ALA A 52 19.56 1.61 15.74
N THR A 53 19.35 0.87 14.65
CA THR A 53 18.21 -0.05 14.50
C THR A 53 18.68 -1.51 14.50
N PRO A 54 18.24 -2.33 15.47
CA PRO A 54 18.53 -3.75 15.46
C PRO A 54 17.98 -4.46 14.21
N PRO A 55 18.69 -5.47 13.65
CA PRO A 55 18.25 -6.17 12.44
C PRO A 55 16.84 -6.75 12.51
N GLY A 56 16.42 -7.27 13.67
CA GLY A 56 15.06 -7.80 13.86
C GLY A 56 13.96 -6.74 13.72
N LEU A 57 14.24 -5.51 14.17
CA LEU A 57 13.32 -4.38 14.02
C LEU A 57 13.31 -3.87 12.57
N PHE A 58 14.48 -3.81 11.92
CA PHE A 58 14.59 -3.52 10.49
C PHE A 58 13.73 -4.50 9.66
N LEU A 59 13.87 -5.80 9.88
CA LEU A 59 13.12 -6.83 9.13
C LEU A 59 11.61 -6.75 9.39
N THR A 60 11.23 -6.44 10.63
CA THR A 60 9.81 -6.25 10.98
C THR A 60 9.22 -5.05 10.23
N ARG A 61 9.94 -3.94 10.11
CA ARG A 61 9.52 -2.80 9.28
C ARG A 61 9.53 -3.15 7.79
N ALA A 62 10.57 -3.83 7.31
CA ALA A 62 10.73 -4.19 5.91
C ALA A 62 9.59 -5.12 5.42
N ALA A 63 9.01 -5.92 6.32
CA ALA A 63 7.86 -6.77 6.00
C ALA A 63 6.66 -5.99 5.44
N SER A 64 6.46 -4.73 5.85
CA SER A 64 5.37 -3.86 5.37
C SER A 64 5.73 -3.04 4.13
N HIS A 65 6.96 -3.13 3.61
CA HIS A 65 7.38 -2.38 2.41
C HIS A 65 6.56 -2.77 1.18
N LEU A 66 6.10 -4.03 1.09
CA LEU A 66 5.23 -4.50 0.01
C LEU A 66 3.84 -3.85 0.03
N CYS A 67 3.39 -3.30 1.17
CA CYS A 67 1.99 -2.99 1.38
C CYS A 67 1.46 -1.90 0.44
N ALA A 68 2.01 -0.70 0.50
CA ALA A 68 1.52 0.42 -0.31
C ALA A 68 1.69 0.18 -1.82
N PRO A 69 2.87 -0.23 -2.34
CA PRO A 69 3.07 -0.45 -3.78
C PRO A 69 2.10 -1.48 -4.35
N VAL A 70 1.97 -2.65 -3.71
CA VAL A 70 1.08 -3.71 -4.19
C VAL A 70 -0.37 -3.29 -4.06
N PHE A 71 -0.77 -2.64 -2.96
CA PHE A 71 -2.15 -2.21 -2.77
C PHE A 71 -2.59 -1.18 -3.82
N LEU A 72 -1.75 -0.18 -4.13
CA LEU A 72 -2.03 0.79 -5.19
C LEU A 72 -2.06 0.15 -6.58
N LEU A 73 -1.12 -0.74 -6.89
CA LEU A 73 -1.11 -1.49 -8.14
C LEU A 73 -2.41 -2.29 -8.32
N LEU A 74 -2.83 -3.03 -7.28
CA LEU A 74 -4.07 -3.80 -7.29
C LEU A 74 -5.31 -2.91 -7.32
N THR A 75 -5.26 -1.71 -6.76
CA THR A 75 -6.33 -0.71 -6.83
C THR A 75 -6.52 -0.24 -8.27
N GLY A 76 -5.44 0.11 -8.97
CA GLY A 76 -5.47 0.44 -10.39
C GLY A 76 -6.00 -0.71 -11.25
N LEU A 77 -5.51 -1.93 -11.00
CA LEU A 77 -6.00 -3.13 -11.67
C LEU A 77 -7.50 -3.33 -11.46
N SER A 78 -7.97 -3.18 -10.22
CA SER A 78 -9.39 -3.30 -9.88
C SER A 78 -10.24 -2.24 -10.57
N ALA A 79 -9.72 -1.02 -10.74
CA ALA A 79 -10.39 0.05 -11.49
C ALA A 79 -10.52 -0.29 -12.98
N SER A 80 -9.51 -0.92 -13.58
CA SER A 80 -9.58 -1.39 -14.97
C SER A 80 -10.62 -2.51 -15.14
N LEU A 81 -10.65 -3.46 -14.21
CA LEU A 81 -11.67 -4.52 -14.18
C LEU A 81 -13.09 -3.96 -14.00
N TYR A 82 -13.25 -2.95 -13.14
CA TYR A 82 -14.51 -2.24 -12.96
C TYR A 82 -14.97 -1.61 -14.28
N GLY A 83 -14.08 -0.92 -14.99
CA GLY A 83 -14.41 -0.30 -16.27
C GLY A 83 -14.76 -1.30 -17.37
N HIS A 84 -14.04 -2.43 -17.45
CA HIS A 84 -14.38 -3.52 -18.36
C HIS A 84 -15.76 -4.11 -18.07
N LYS A 85 -16.14 -4.24 -16.79
CA LYS A 85 -17.45 -4.77 -16.39
C LYS A 85 -18.60 -3.83 -16.74
N HIS A 86 -18.41 -2.52 -16.56
CA HIS A 86 -19.48 -1.53 -16.76
C HIS A 86 -19.50 -0.92 -18.18
N GLY A 87 -18.48 -1.19 -19.01
CA GLY A 87 -18.42 -0.73 -20.39
C GLY A 87 -18.29 0.78 -20.58
N SER A 88 -18.05 1.55 -19.51
CA SER A 88 -18.01 3.02 -19.57
C SER A 88 -16.79 3.59 -18.84
N ARG A 89 -15.96 4.29 -19.61
CA ARG A 89 -14.82 5.06 -19.07
C ARG A 89 -15.30 6.19 -18.17
N ALA A 90 -16.36 6.90 -18.58
CA ALA A 90 -16.96 7.98 -17.79
C ALA A 90 -17.48 7.47 -16.43
N ALA A 91 -18.15 6.32 -16.40
CA ALA A 91 -18.61 5.71 -15.15
C ALA A 91 -17.43 5.30 -14.24
N THR A 92 -16.35 4.76 -14.83
CA THR A 92 -15.13 4.41 -14.09
C THR A 92 -14.46 5.66 -13.50
N SER A 93 -14.35 6.73 -14.29
CA SER A 93 -13.81 8.02 -13.85
C SER A 93 -14.63 8.60 -12.69
N ALA A 94 -15.96 8.64 -12.83
CA ALA A 94 -16.85 9.14 -11.78
C ALA A 94 -16.77 8.30 -10.50
N PHE A 95 -16.67 6.97 -10.64
CA PHE A 95 -16.48 6.08 -9.50
C PHE A 95 -15.17 6.35 -8.76
N LEU A 96 -14.05 6.48 -9.49
CA LEU A 96 -12.74 6.81 -8.93
C LEU A 96 -12.74 8.16 -8.22
N LEU A 97 -13.36 9.18 -8.81
CA LEU A 97 -13.50 10.51 -8.18
C LEU A 97 -14.25 10.42 -6.86
N LYS A 98 -15.46 9.82 -6.87
CA LYS A 98 -16.28 9.68 -5.65
C LYS A 98 -15.57 8.86 -4.57
N ARG A 99 -14.99 7.73 -4.94
CA ARG A 99 -14.28 6.86 -4.00
C ARG A 99 -13.00 7.51 -3.47
N GLY A 100 -12.24 8.20 -4.31
CA GLY A 100 -11.02 8.88 -3.89
C GLY A 100 -11.29 10.04 -2.93
N LEU A 101 -12.31 10.85 -3.20
CA LEU A 101 -12.78 11.90 -2.28
C LEU A 101 -13.26 11.31 -0.95
N PHE A 102 -13.96 10.18 -0.99
CA PHE A 102 -14.38 9.48 0.22
C PHE A 102 -13.18 9.00 1.06
N LEU A 103 -12.13 8.44 0.45
CA LEU A 103 -10.92 8.04 1.16
C LEU A 103 -10.17 9.22 1.77
N ILE A 104 -10.11 10.35 1.05
CA ILE A 104 -9.54 11.60 1.56
C ILE A 104 -10.31 12.07 2.80
N ALA A 105 -11.65 12.09 2.74
CA ALA A 105 -12.48 12.48 3.86
C ALA A 105 -12.28 11.55 5.07
N LEU A 106 -12.15 10.24 4.85
CA LEU A 106 -11.86 9.27 5.91
C LEU A 106 -10.48 9.48 6.54
N GLU A 107 -9.46 9.85 5.75
CA GLU A 107 -8.12 10.12 6.30
C GLU A 107 -8.17 11.28 7.30
N VAL A 108 -8.70 12.41 6.86
CA VAL A 108 -8.70 13.66 7.66
C VAL A 108 -9.66 13.60 8.84
N SER A 109 -10.50 12.57 8.92
CA SER A 109 -11.48 12.37 10.01
C SER A 109 -11.16 11.11 10.82
N LEU A 110 -11.83 9.99 10.51
CA LEU A 110 -11.81 8.77 11.32
C LEU A 110 -10.42 8.17 11.51
N VAL A 111 -9.55 8.27 10.51
CA VAL A 111 -8.22 7.65 10.57
C VAL A 111 -7.27 8.50 11.39
N ASN A 112 -7.23 9.82 11.16
CA ASN A 112 -6.47 10.72 12.03
C ASN A 112 -6.97 10.67 13.48
N LEU A 113 -8.28 10.56 13.70
CA LEU A 113 -8.83 10.40 15.04
C LEU A 113 -8.37 9.11 15.70
N ALA A 114 -8.36 7.98 14.97
CA ALA A 114 -7.88 6.71 15.52
C ALA A 114 -6.39 6.75 15.88
N TRP A 115 -5.54 7.40 15.07
CA TRP A 115 -4.11 7.55 15.35
C TRP A 115 -3.80 8.53 16.47
N THR A 116 -4.48 9.69 16.51
CA THR A 116 -4.10 10.81 17.38
C THR A 116 -4.97 10.96 18.62
N GLY A 117 -6.22 10.50 18.57
CA GLY A 117 -7.17 10.63 19.68
C GLY A 117 -7.80 12.00 19.81
N SER A 118 -7.51 12.90 18.88
CA SER A 118 -8.03 14.26 18.85
C SER A 118 -8.72 14.52 17.53
N LEU A 119 -9.81 15.29 17.57
CA LEU A 119 -10.48 15.80 16.37
C LEU A 119 -9.64 16.89 15.67
N LEU A 120 -8.86 17.65 16.44
CA LEU A 120 -7.97 18.71 15.97
C LEU A 120 -6.57 18.45 16.52
N PRO A 121 -5.85 17.44 16.00
CA PRO A 121 -4.50 17.14 16.47
C PRO A 121 -3.54 18.27 16.05
N PRO A 122 -2.48 18.55 16.85
CA PRO A 122 -1.45 19.52 16.46
C PRO A 122 -0.78 19.17 15.12
N VAL A 123 -0.67 17.88 14.83
CA VAL A 123 -0.20 17.35 13.55
C VAL A 123 -1.26 16.43 12.96
N LEU A 124 -1.81 16.82 11.81
CA LEU A 124 -2.68 15.99 11.00
C LEU A 124 -1.82 15.19 10.02
N TYR A 125 -1.85 13.87 10.09
CA TYR A 125 -1.02 13.02 9.23
C TYR A 125 -1.77 12.67 7.94
N LEU A 126 -1.19 13.02 6.80
CA LEU A 126 -1.65 12.63 5.46
C LEU A 126 -0.86 11.40 5.01
N GLN A 127 -1.43 10.21 5.21
CA GLN A 127 -0.80 8.91 5.05
C GLN A 127 -1.30 8.17 3.80
N VAL A 128 -1.32 6.84 3.86
CA VAL A 128 -1.50 5.97 2.70
C VAL A 128 -2.87 6.08 2.06
N ILE A 129 -3.96 6.19 2.82
CA ILE A 129 -5.30 6.23 2.21
C ILE A 129 -5.59 7.60 1.59
N TRP A 130 -5.00 8.68 2.12
CA TRP A 130 -4.94 9.98 1.45
C TRP A 130 -4.24 9.89 0.10
N ALA A 131 -3.05 9.28 0.07
CA ALA A 131 -2.29 9.07 -1.16
C ALA A 131 -3.05 8.18 -2.16
N ILE A 132 -3.73 7.13 -1.70
CA ILE A 132 -4.61 6.30 -2.55
C ILE A 132 -5.75 7.15 -3.12
N GLY A 133 -6.39 7.98 -2.28
CA GLY A 133 -7.48 8.87 -2.70
C GLY A 133 -7.03 9.82 -3.82
N LEU A 134 -5.95 10.57 -3.61
CA LEU A 134 -5.39 11.45 -4.64
C LEU A 134 -4.93 10.70 -5.90
N SER A 135 -4.37 9.49 -5.74
CA SER A 135 -4.00 8.64 -6.87
C SER A 135 -5.22 8.19 -7.68
N MET A 136 -6.36 7.91 -7.04
CA MET A 136 -7.63 7.64 -7.74
C MET A 136 -8.14 8.86 -8.51
N LEU A 137 -8.04 10.06 -7.93
CA LEU A 137 -8.41 11.32 -8.59
C LEU A 137 -7.54 11.55 -9.84
N ALA A 138 -6.23 11.40 -9.71
CA ALA A 138 -5.30 11.51 -10.82
C ALA A 138 -5.58 10.44 -11.89
N LEU A 139 -5.80 9.18 -11.48
CA LEU A 139 -6.13 8.11 -12.42
C LEU A 139 -7.41 8.42 -13.19
N ALA A 140 -8.45 8.96 -12.54
CA ALA A 140 -9.70 9.34 -13.19
C ALA A 140 -9.47 10.29 -14.39
N ALA A 141 -8.53 11.23 -14.26
CA ALA A 141 -8.10 12.09 -15.37
C ALA A 141 -7.22 11.34 -16.40
N LEU A 142 -6.29 10.50 -15.94
CA LEU A 142 -5.40 9.74 -16.83
C LEU A 142 -6.13 8.68 -17.68
N LEU A 143 -7.31 8.22 -17.28
CA LEU A 143 -8.10 7.21 -18.02
C LEU A 143 -8.42 7.62 -19.47
N TRP A 144 -8.40 8.93 -19.75
CA TRP A 144 -8.73 9.49 -21.05
C TRP A 144 -7.58 9.43 -22.05
N LEU A 145 -6.35 9.18 -21.58
CA LEU A 145 -5.21 8.99 -22.45
C LEU A 145 -5.32 7.68 -23.25
N PRO A 146 -4.84 7.65 -24.50
CA PRO A 146 -4.64 6.39 -25.20
C PRO A 146 -3.62 5.55 -24.43
N ARG A 147 -3.81 4.23 -24.47
CA ARG A 147 -3.08 3.31 -23.60
C ARG A 147 -1.56 3.40 -23.66
N PRO A 148 -0.90 3.59 -24.83
CA PRO A 148 0.54 3.77 -24.88
C PRO A 148 1.00 5.00 -24.07
N LEU A 149 0.25 6.12 -24.15
CA LEU A 149 0.55 7.32 -23.36
C LEU A 149 0.30 7.11 -21.88
N LEU A 150 -0.75 6.37 -21.50
CA LEU A 150 -0.98 6.02 -20.09
C LEU A 150 0.17 5.17 -19.52
N ILE A 151 0.67 4.19 -20.28
CA ILE A 151 1.82 3.37 -19.87
C ILE A 151 3.09 4.23 -19.78
N GLY A 152 3.35 5.06 -20.79
CA GLY A 152 4.48 5.98 -20.79
C GLY A 152 4.46 6.94 -19.61
N ALA A 153 3.31 7.56 -19.34
CA ALA A 153 3.11 8.44 -18.18
C ALA A 153 3.30 7.69 -16.85
N ALA A 154 2.74 6.48 -16.72
CA ALA A 154 2.90 5.67 -15.51
C ALA A 154 4.37 5.38 -15.22
N LEU A 155 5.13 4.94 -16.24
CA LEU A 155 6.56 4.65 -16.10
C LEU A 155 7.39 5.91 -15.86
N ALA A 156 7.13 7.00 -16.58
CA ALA A 156 7.83 8.26 -16.42
C ALA A 156 7.63 8.87 -15.03
N ILE A 157 6.40 8.84 -14.51
CA ILE A 157 6.10 9.33 -13.16
C ILE A 157 6.72 8.42 -12.10
N MET A 158 6.53 7.10 -12.22
CA MET A 158 6.96 6.12 -11.21
C MET A 158 8.49 5.96 -11.14
N LEU A 159 9.18 6.00 -12.29
CA LEU A 159 10.61 5.75 -12.37
C LEU A 159 11.43 7.01 -12.62
N GLY A 160 10.82 8.10 -13.09
CA GLY A 160 11.50 9.35 -13.43
C GLY A 160 11.42 10.42 -12.35
N HIS A 161 10.55 10.27 -11.34
CA HIS A 161 10.37 11.33 -10.33
C HIS A 161 11.66 11.61 -9.54
N ASN A 162 12.54 10.63 -9.31
CA ASN A 162 13.79 10.86 -8.56
C ASN A 162 14.71 11.90 -9.23
N ALA A 163 14.55 12.17 -10.54
CA ALA A 163 15.25 13.26 -11.20
C ALA A 163 14.86 14.65 -10.65
N LEU A 164 13.74 14.74 -9.95
CA LEU A 164 13.23 15.96 -9.32
C LEU A 164 13.65 16.09 -7.85
N ASP A 165 14.35 15.10 -7.27
CA ASP A 165 14.72 15.08 -5.84
C ASP A 165 15.63 16.27 -5.45
N GLY A 166 16.33 16.87 -6.41
CA GLY A 166 17.14 18.08 -6.19
C GLY A 166 16.33 19.37 -6.02
N LEU A 167 15.04 19.36 -6.36
CA LEU A 167 14.15 20.51 -6.17
C LEU A 167 13.47 20.40 -4.80
N VAL A 168 13.95 21.18 -3.83
CA VAL A 168 13.37 21.25 -2.49
C VAL A 168 12.81 22.65 -2.26
N LEU A 169 11.52 22.73 -1.98
CA LEU A 169 10.85 24.01 -1.68
C LEU A 169 10.77 24.24 -0.17
N THR A 170 10.94 25.48 0.27
CA THR A 170 10.72 25.92 1.66
C THR A 170 9.31 26.48 1.85
N PRO A 171 8.75 26.51 3.08
CA PRO A 171 7.35 26.91 3.33
C PRO A 171 6.96 28.31 2.82
N ASP A 172 7.93 29.22 2.74
CA ASP A 172 7.79 30.60 2.25
C ASP A 172 7.76 30.71 0.71
N GLN A 173 8.15 29.64 -0.01
CA GLN A 173 8.23 29.66 -1.46
C GLN A 173 6.88 29.33 -2.13
N PRO A 174 6.57 29.96 -3.27
CA PRO A 174 5.36 29.66 -4.04
C PRO A 174 5.37 28.21 -4.50
N GLY A 175 4.23 27.53 -4.35
CA GLY A 175 4.08 26.13 -4.76
C GLY A 175 4.54 25.09 -3.73
N TYR A 176 5.08 25.50 -2.58
CA TYR A 176 5.50 24.58 -1.51
C TYR A 176 4.43 23.56 -1.14
N THR A 177 3.19 23.99 -0.92
CA THR A 177 2.08 23.08 -0.56
C THR A 177 1.84 22.00 -1.60
N LEU A 178 1.81 22.39 -2.89
CA LEU A 178 1.61 21.45 -3.99
C LEU A 178 2.80 20.48 -4.08
N TRP A 179 4.01 20.98 -3.94
CA TRP A 179 5.22 20.16 -3.99
C TRP A 179 5.36 19.23 -2.78
N ALA A 180 4.94 19.66 -1.60
CA ALA A 180 4.87 18.84 -0.40
C ALA A 180 3.82 17.73 -0.55
N VAL A 181 2.72 17.99 -1.26
CA VAL A 181 1.76 16.93 -1.58
C VAL A 181 2.36 15.98 -2.62
N LEU A 182 2.95 16.50 -3.70
CA LEU A 182 3.39 15.67 -4.83
C LEU A 182 4.70 14.92 -4.56
N HIS A 183 5.74 15.57 -4.05
CA HIS A 183 7.10 15.08 -4.23
C HIS A 183 7.97 15.06 -2.97
N GLN A 184 7.79 15.98 -2.02
CA GLN A 184 8.60 16.02 -0.79
C GLN A 184 7.77 15.86 0.48
N ARG A 185 8.33 15.33 1.57
CA ARG A 185 7.66 15.40 2.88
C ARG A 185 7.73 16.83 3.41
N GLY A 186 6.61 17.38 3.83
CA GLY A 186 6.52 18.73 4.34
C GLY A 186 5.45 18.88 5.42
N MET A 187 5.54 20.00 6.13
CA MET A 187 4.53 20.48 7.06
C MET A 187 3.78 21.63 6.40
N ILE A 188 2.48 21.47 6.20
CA ILE A 188 1.59 22.46 5.61
C ILE A 188 0.85 23.15 6.76
N PRO A 189 0.95 24.48 6.93
CA PRO A 189 0.24 25.19 7.99
C PRO A 189 -1.28 25.00 7.94
N LEU A 190 -1.90 24.80 9.10
CA LEU A 190 -3.35 24.75 9.29
C LEU A 190 -3.75 25.77 10.38
N PRO A 191 -5.03 26.21 10.44
CA PRO A 191 -5.48 27.16 11.46
C PRO A 191 -5.27 26.73 12.91
N TRP A 192 -5.17 25.43 13.20
CA TRP A 192 -5.02 24.86 14.54
C TRP A 192 -3.72 24.06 14.75
N GLY A 193 -2.82 24.03 13.75
CA GLY A 193 -1.66 23.15 13.77
C GLY A 193 -1.02 23.03 12.39
N ALA A 194 -0.65 21.82 11.98
CA ALA A 194 -0.10 21.57 10.64
C ALA A 194 -0.50 20.19 10.09
N ALA A 195 -0.61 20.08 8.77
CA ALA A 195 -0.73 18.81 8.07
C ALA A 195 0.64 18.32 7.62
N ARG A 196 0.99 17.08 7.97
CA ARG A 196 2.22 16.43 7.52
C ARG A 196 1.95 15.58 6.28
N THR A 197 2.65 15.84 5.19
CA THR A 197 2.64 14.97 4.01
C THR A 197 3.56 13.78 4.23
N SER A 198 3.00 12.68 4.75
CA SER A 198 3.78 11.46 5.04
C SER A 198 3.96 10.59 3.80
N TYR A 199 3.06 10.70 2.81
CA TYR A 199 3.08 9.96 1.55
C TYR A 199 3.01 10.93 0.35
N PRO A 200 4.14 11.49 -0.11
CA PRO A 200 4.15 12.29 -1.33
C PRO A 200 3.61 11.48 -2.52
N VAL A 201 2.61 12.02 -3.22
CA VAL A 201 1.68 11.25 -4.09
C VAL A 201 2.20 10.98 -5.50
N LEU A 202 3.15 11.76 -6.01
CA LEU A 202 3.59 11.69 -7.41
C LEU A 202 3.94 10.27 -7.87
N PRO A 203 4.88 9.54 -7.25
CA PRO A 203 5.18 8.16 -7.67
C PRO A 203 3.98 7.21 -7.53
N TRP A 204 3.13 7.42 -6.52
CA TRP A 204 1.93 6.61 -6.29
C TRP A 204 0.90 6.74 -7.43
N ILE A 205 0.81 7.91 -8.09
CA ILE A 205 0.03 8.09 -9.34
C ILE A 205 0.56 7.17 -10.44
N GLY A 206 1.89 7.07 -10.58
CA GLY A 206 2.51 6.17 -11.54
C GLY A 206 2.16 4.70 -11.25
N VAL A 207 2.21 4.28 -9.98
CA VAL A 207 1.89 2.91 -9.56
C VAL A 207 0.43 2.54 -9.84
N ILE A 208 -0.53 3.41 -9.47
CA ILE A 208 -1.96 3.12 -9.72
C ILE A 208 -2.26 3.08 -11.22
N ALA A 209 -1.62 3.93 -12.03
CA ALA A 209 -1.77 3.94 -13.48
C ALA A 209 -1.15 2.68 -14.13
N ALA A 210 0.02 2.25 -13.65
CA ALA A 210 0.63 0.98 -14.07
C ALA A 210 -0.30 -0.21 -13.75
N GLY A 211 -0.91 -0.20 -12.56
CA GLY A 211 -1.93 -1.18 -12.16
C GLY A 211 -3.11 -1.21 -13.13
N TYR A 212 -3.65 -0.05 -13.48
CA TYR A 212 -4.73 0.07 -14.47
C TYR A 212 -4.32 -0.47 -15.84
N ALA A 213 -3.09 -0.21 -16.27
CA ALA A 213 -2.55 -0.70 -17.53
C ALA A 213 -2.44 -2.24 -17.60
N LEU A 214 -2.39 -2.94 -16.46
CA LEU A 214 -2.40 -4.41 -16.42
C LEU A 214 -3.79 -5.02 -16.68
N GLY A 215 -4.87 -4.26 -16.54
CA GLY A 215 -6.24 -4.80 -16.59
C GLY A 215 -6.59 -5.63 -17.83
N PRO A 216 -6.15 -5.27 -19.04
CA PRO A 216 -6.41 -6.08 -20.22
C PRO A 216 -5.72 -7.45 -20.23
N LEU A 217 -4.75 -7.72 -19.34
CA LEU A 217 -4.27 -9.08 -19.09
C LEU A 217 -5.34 -9.97 -18.46
N TYR A 218 -6.30 -9.37 -17.76
CA TYR A 218 -7.41 -10.03 -17.07
C TYR A 218 -8.72 -10.02 -17.88
N ALA A 219 -8.71 -9.45 -19.09
CA ALA A 219 -9.87 -9.40 -19.97
C ALA A 219 -10.46 -10.81 -20.24
N PRO A 220 -11.76 -10.91 -20.55
CA PRO A 220 -12.36 -12.17 -21.00
C PRO A 220 -11.60 -12.72 -22.21
N GLY A 221 -11.30 -14.03 -22.20
CA GLY A 221 -10.60 -14.70 -23.31
C GLY A 221 -9.08 -14.74 -23.22
N VAL A 222 -8.44 -14.04 -22.28
CA VAL A 222 -6.98 -14.17 -22.07
C VAL A 222 -6.67 -15.49 -21.36
N ASP A 223 -5.84 -16.33 -22.00
CA ASP A 223 -5.33 -17.57 -21.42
C ASP A 223 -4.60 -17.30 -20.07
N PRO A 224 -5.01 -17.97 -18.97
CA PRO A 224 -4.34 -17.87 -17.68
C PRO A 224 -2.83 -18.16 -17.73
N THR A 225 -2.37 -19.08 -18.59
CA THR A 225 -0.93 -19.38 -18.70
C THR A 225 -0.17 -18.21 -19.31
N ARG A 226 -0.69 -17.62 -20.38
CA ARG A 226 -0.12 -16.40 -20.99
C ARG A 226 -0.12 -15.21 -20.03
N ARG A 227 -1.22 -15.00 -19.28
CA ARG A 227 -1.28 -13.94 -18.24
C ARG A 227 -0.19 -14.16 -17.19
N ARG A 228 -0.09 -15.36 -16.62
CA ARG A 228 0.92 -15.69 -15.61
C ARG A 228 2.34 -15.48 -16.11
N ARG A 229 2.65 -15.90 -17.35
CA ARG A 229 3.96 -15.67 -17.97
C ARG A 229 4.30 -14.17 -18.07
N ARG A 230 3.31 -13.33 -18.41
CA ARG A 230 3.51 -11.88 -18.47
C ARG A 230 3.73 -11.27 -17.08
N LEU A 231 2.96 -11.70 -16.07
CA LEU A 231 3.16 -11.25 -14.68
C LEU A 231 4.56 -11.64 -14.17
N VAL A 232 5.00 -12.87 -14.44
CA VAL A 232 6.36 -13.32 -14.10
C VAL A 232 7.41 -12.51 -14.85
N GLY A 233 7.25 -12.32 -16.15
CA GLY A 233 8.19 -11.52 -16.96
C GLY A 233 8.31 -10.08 -16.45
N LEU A 234 7.19 -9.44 -16.13
CA LEU A 234 7.19 -8.08 -15.56
C LEU A 234 7.83 -8.06 -14.16
N GLY A 235 7.52 -9.03 -13.30
CA GLY A 235 8.11 -9.12 -11.96
C GLY A 235 9.62 -9.32 -11.99
N LEU A 236 10.11 -10.22 -12.86
CA LEU A 236 11.54 -10.45 -13.06
C LEU A 236 12.23 -9.25 -13.71
N ALA A 237 11.58 -8.59 -14.68
CA ALA A 237 12.11 -7.37 -15.28
C ALA A 237 12.24 -6.23 -14.25
N SER A 238 11.26 -6.06 -13.37
CA SER A 238 11.33 -5.09 -12.26
C SER A 238 12.49 -5.40 -11.32
N LEU A 239 12.66 -6.66 -10.92
CA LEU A 239 13.77 -7.06 -10.05
C LEU A 239 15.13 -6.90 -10.73
N ALA A 240 15.25 -7.24 -12.02
CA ALA A 240 16.47 -7.03 -12.77
C ALA A 240 16.81 -5.54 -12.89
N ALA A 241 15.82 -4.69 -13.20
CA ALA A 241 16.00 -3.25 -13.23
C ALA A 241 16.42 -2.68 -11.86
N PHE A 242 15.80 -3.14 -10.76
CA PHE A 242 16.21 -2.80 -9.40
C PHE A 242 17.68 -3.18 -9.15
N LEU A 243 18.08 -4.41 -9.45
CA LEU A 243 19.45 -4.86 -9.22
C LEU A 243 20.47 -4.05 -10.03
N ILE A 244 20.13 -3.66 -11.25
CA ILE A 244 20.97 -2.82 -12.09
C ILE A 244 21.09 -1.40 -11.50
N LEU A 245 19.96 -0.74 -11.23
CA LEU A 245 19.96 0.63 -10.70
C LEU A 245 20.65 0.69 -9.33
N ARG A 246 20.23 -0.18 -8.41
CA ARG A 246 20.80 -0.26 -7.06
C ARG A 246 22.28 -0.66 -7.08
N GLY A 247 22.67 -1.57 -7.97
CA GLY A 247 24.06 -1.99 -8.12
C GLY A 247 24.98 -0.90 -8.66
N LEU A 248 24.51 -0.11 -9.64
CA LEU A 248 25.25 1.02 -10.19
C LEU A 248 25.34 2.20 -9.22
N ASN A 249 24.36 2.36 -8.32
CA ASN A 249 24.36 3.37 -7.26
C ASN A 249 24.39 4.83 -7.78
N VAL A 250 23.93 5.07 -9.02
CA VAL A 250 23.91 6.40 -9.68
C VAL A 250 22.52 7.03 -9.66
N TYR A 251 21.46 6.22 -9.83
CA TYR A 251 20.07 6.67 -9.92
C TYR A 251 19.15 5.62 -9.31
N GLY A 252 17.98 6.03 -8.83
CA GLY A 252 16.90 5.14 -8.42
C GLY A 252 16.53 5.27 -6.95
N ASP A 253 17.52 5.43 -6.06
CA ASP A 253 17.34 5.82 -4.67
C ASP A 253 18.25 7.01 -4.33
N PRO A 254 17.73 8.06 -3.65
CA PRO A 254 18.54 9.21 -3.27
C PRO A 254 19.59 8.89 -2.19
N HIS A 255 19.50 7.72 -1.53
CA HIS A 255 20.47 7.26 -0.56
C HIS A 255 21.27 6.07 -1.14
N PRO A 256 22.50 6.34 -1.63
CA PRO A 256 23.39 5.29 -2.11
C PRO A 256 23.64 4.23 -1.05
N TRP A 257 23.61 2.96 -1.43
CA TRP A 257 24.02 1.90 -0.50
C TRP A 257 25.54 1.98 -0.27
N GLN A 258 25.97 1.50 0.90
CA GLN A 258 27.36 1.55 1.34
C GLN A 258 27.85 0.15 1.65
N VAL A 259 29.12 -0.12 1.36
CA VAL A 259 29.76 -1.37 1.78
C VAL A 259 29.80 -1.41 3.31
N GLY A 260 29.09 -2.36 3.89
CA GLY A 260 29.04 -2.55 5.35
C GLY A 260 30.33 -3.15 5.91
N LYS A 261 30.47 -3.12 7.24
CA LYS A 261 31.61 -3.72 7.96
C LYS A 261 31.66 -5.24 7.83
N ASP A 262 30.51 -5.86 7.61
CA ASP A 262 30.33 -7.29 7.37
C ASP A 262 29.25 -7.51 6.30
N GLY A 263 29.10 -8.77 5.87
CA GLY A 263 28.13 -9.14 4.83
C GLY A 263 26.68 -8.85 5.21
N VAL A 264 26.33 -8.91 6.50
CA VAL A 264 24.96 -8.64 6.97
C VAL A 264 24.65 -7.15 6.84
N THR A 265 25.54 -6.29 7.33
CA THR A 265 25.39 -4.83 7.28
C THR A 265 25.39 -4.34 5.83
N GLY A 266 26.23 -4.92 4.96
CA GLY A 266 26.22 -4.64 3.53
C GLY A 266 24.90 -5.05 2.88
N ALA A 267 24.38 -6.25 3.18
CA ALA A 267 23.09 -6.70 2.68
C ALA A 267 21.93 -5.82 3.16
N LEU A 268 21.92 -5.43 4.44
CA LEU A 268 20.93 -4.51 5.00
C LEU A 268 21.00 -3.13 4.35
N SER A 269 22.20 -2.59 4.09
CA SER A 269 22.37 -1.33 3.36
C SER A 269 21.82 -1.42 1.93
N PHE A 270 22.08 -2.54 1.24
CA PHE A 270 21.58 -2.76 -0.11
C PHE A 270 20.04 -2.72 -0.19
N ILE A 271 19.35 -3.30 0.80
CA ILE A 271 17.88 -3.34 0.86
C ILE A 271 17.24 -2.20 1.66
N ASN A 272 18.03 -1.27 2.20
CA ASN A 272 17.56 -0.09 2.92
C ASN A 272 17.22 1.03 1.92
N LEU A 273 15.98 1.00 1.43
CA LEU A 273 15.48 1.87 0.37
C LEU A 273 14.58 2.97 0.94
N THR A 274 14.56 4.13 0.28
CA THR A 274 13.75 5.29 0.64
C THR A 274 12.27 5.03 0.33
N LYS A 275 11.42 5.04 1.36
CA LYS A 275 9.98 4.71 1.25
C LYS A 275 9.11 5.94 0.96
N TYR A 276 9.50 7.14 1.40
CA TYR A 276 8.71 8.35 1.15
C TYR A 276 9.55 9.61 0.77
N PRO A 277 9.38 10.16 -0.44
CA PRO A 277 8.66 9.53 -1.57
C PRO A 277 9.25 8.14 -1.88
N PRO A 278 8.43 7.15 -2.29
CA PRO A 278 8.97 5.83 -2.63
C PRO A 278 9.90 5.98 -3.81
N SER A 279 11.17 5.64 -3.63
CA SER A 279 12.16 5.73 -4.69
C SER A 279 11.87 4.74 -5.82
N ALA A 280 12.39 4.99 -7.02
CA ALA A 280 12.25 4.05 -8.13
C ALA A 280 12.79 2.66 -7.76
N ASP A 281 13.90 2.60 -7.01
CA ASP A 281 14.44 1.34 -6.48
C ASP A 281 13.47 0.67 -5.51
N PHE A 282 12.89 1.42 -4.57
CA PHE A 282 11.87 0.91 -3.64
C PHE A 282 10.67 0.34 -4.40
N LEU A 283 10.19 1.04 -5.42
CA LEU A 283 9.05 0.61 -6.24
C LEU A 283 9.36 -0.65 -7.04
N LEU A 284 10.54 -0.73 -7.67
CA LEU A 284 10.96 -1.91 -8.43
C LEU A 284 11.16 -3.13 -7.52
N ALA A 285 11.83 -2.94 -6.38
CA ALA A 285 12.11 -3.98 -5.39
C ALA A 285 10.83 -4.54 -4.72
N THR A 286 9.75 -3.78 -4.68
CA THR A 286 8.48 -4.19 -4.04
C THR A 286 7.42 -4.63 -5.06
N LEU A 287 7.28 -3.95 -6.20
CA LEU A 287 6.34 -4.33 -7.25
C LEU A 287 6.77 -5.63 -7.95
N GLY A 288 8.06 -5.88 -8.08
CA GLY A 288 8.60 -7.12 -8.63
C GLY A 288 8.07 -8.36 -7.89
N PRO A 289 8.35 -8.50 -6.58
CA PRO A 289 7.79 -9.58 -5.76
C PRO A 289 6.26 -9.57 -5.72
N GLY A 290 5.61 -8.40 -5.71
CA GLY A 290 4.15 -8.29 -5.77
C GLY A 290 3.54 -8.95 -7.02
N LEU A 291 4.13 -8.73 -8.19
CA LEU A 291 3.72 -9.34 -9.45
C LEU A 291 4.00 -10.86 -9.47
N LEU A 292 5.12 -11.30 -8.90
CA LEU A 292 5.45 -12.72 -8.75
C LEU A 292 4.49 -13.43 -7.80
N LEU A 293 4.13 -12.80 -6.68
CA LEU A 293 3.12 -13.30 -5.74
C LEU A 293 1.74 -13.39 -6.39
N LEU A 294 1.36 -12.38 -7.19
CA LEU A 294 0.10 -12.43 -7.94
C LEU A 294 0.09 -13.61 -8.93
N ALA A 295 1.18 -13.81 -9.66
CA ALA A 295 1.36 -14.95 -10.57
C ALA A 295 1.32 -16.31 -9.85
N LEU A 296 1.91 -16.39 -8.65
CA LEU A 296 1.87 -17.57 -7.79
C LEU A 296 0.45 -17.86 -7.31
N PHE A 297 -0.26 -16.84 -6.83
CA PHE A 297 -1.62 -16.99 -6.29
C PHE A 297 -2.60 -17.44 -7.37
N GLU A 298 -2.42 -17.01 -8.63
CA GLU A 298 -3.22 -17.54 -9.75
C GLU A 298 -3.01 -19.04 -10.01
N ARG A 299 -1.87 -19.61 -9.61
CA ARG A 299 -1.59 -21.05 -9.75
C ARG A 299 -2.17 -21.87 -8.59
N LEU A 300 -2.38 -21.25 -7.43
CA LEU A 300 -2.83 -21.95 -6.23
C LEU A 300 -4.34 -22.19 -6.26
N PRO A 301 -4.82 -23.34 -5.74
CA PRO A 301 -6.25 -23.59 -5.62
C PRO A 301 -6.90 -22.65 -4.61
N GLU A 302 -8.14 -22.22 -4.87
CA GLU A 302 -8.91 -21.27 -4.05
C GLU A 302 -8.92 -21.64 -2.56
N ARG A 303 -9.00 -22.94 -2.23
CA ARG A 303 -8.98 -23.43 -0.84
C ARG A 303 -7.77 -22.95 -0.05
N ARG A 304 -6.58 -22.86 -0.66
CA ARG A 304 -5.35 -22.41 0.00
C ARG A 304 -5.33 -20.89 0.21
N LEU A 305 -6.05 -20.15 -0.61
CA LEU A 305 -6.12 -18.69 -0.57
C LEU A 305 -7.29 -18.16 0.24
N ARG A 306 -8.29 -19.02 0.53
CA ARG A 306 -9.56 -18.64 1.15
C ARG A 306 -9.39 -17.74 2.38
N TRP A 307 -8.44 -18.07 3.25
CA TRP A 307 -8.16 -17.26 4.44
C TRP A 307 -7.78 -15.82 4.09
N LEU A 308 -6.85 -15.65 3.15
CA LEU A 308 -6.40 -14.32 2.69
C LEU A 308 -7.50 -13.57 1.95
N THR A 309 -8.32 -14.26 1.15
CA THR A 309 -9.43 -13.62 0.41
C THR A 309 -10.49 -13.00 1.33
N VAL A 310 -10.63 -13.47 2.58
CA VAL A 310 -11.56 -12.87 3.54
C VAL A 310 -11.13 -11.46 3.91
N PHE A 311 -9.85 -11.26 4.21
CA PHE A 311 -9.31 -9.93 4.49
C PHE A 311 -9.36 -9.04 3.24
N GLY A 312 -8.86 -9.54 2.11
CA GLY A 312 -8.79 -8.75 0.88
C GLY A 312 -10.15 -8.45 0.24
N GLY A 313 -11.20 -9.23 0.53
CA GLY A 313 -12.55 -8.99 0.04
C GLY A 313 -13.27 -7.81 0.71
N ALA A 314 -12.77 -7.34 1.86
CA ALA A 314 -13.33 -6.21 2.62
C ALA A 314 -12.22 -5.24 3.07
N PRO A 315 -11.46 -4.64 2.13
CA PRO A 315 -10.21 -3.99 2.47
C PRO A 315 -10.37 -2.70 3.27
N LEU A 316 -11.32 -1.83 2.92
CA LEU A 316 -11.55 -0.59 3.67
C LEU A 316 -12.15 -0.90 5.05
N PHE A 317 -13.07 -1.87 5.12
CA PHE A 317 -13.61 -2.33 6.40
C PHE A 317 -12.51 -2.82 7.34
N PHE A 318 -11.65 -3.74 6.90
CA PHE A 318 -10.53 -4.18 7.72
C PHE A 318 -9.61 -3.02 8.09
N TYR A 319 -9.31 -2.12 7.14
CA TYR A 319 -8.46 -0.95 7.40
C TYR A 319 -9.00 -0.08 8.54
N LEU A 320 -10.30 0.21 8.57
CA LEU A 320 -10.89 0.97 9.67
C LEU A 320 -11.00 0.14 10.95
N ALA A 321 -11.48 -1.10 10.85
CA ALA A 321 -11.74 -1.96 12.00
C ALA A 321 -10.46 -2.29 12.77
N HIS A 322 -9.36 -2.63 12.09
CA HIS A 322 -8.12 -2.96 12.78
C HIS A 322 -7.52 -1.73 13.48
N LEU A 323 -7.58 -0.55 12.86
CA LEU A 323 -7.00 0.65 13.42
C LEU A 323 -7.75 1.08 14.69
N TRP A 324 -9.07 1.04 14.65
CA TRP A 324 -9.90 1.28 15.84
C TRP A 324 -9.75 0.18 16.89
N ALA A 325 -9.60 -1.09 16.50
CA ALA A 325 -9.37 -2.17 17.45
C ALA A 325 -8.04 -1.99 18.20
N LEU A 326 -6.96 -1.64 17.49
CA LEU A 326 -5.66 -1.33 18.09
C LEU A 326 -5.79 -0.17 19.06
N ARG A 327 -6.43 0.92 18.62
CA ARG A 327 -6.61 2.12 19.44
C ARG A 327 -7.41 1.85 20.72
N LEU A 328 -8.58 1.25 20.60
CA LEU A 328 -9.44 0.96 21.76
C LEU A 328 -8.78 -0.01 22.74
N THR A 329 -7.99 -0.96 22.22
CA THR A 329 -7.23 -1.88 23.07
C THR A 329 -6.10 -1.14 23.78
N TYR A 330 -5.36 -0.27 23.08
CA TYR A 330 -4.31 0.55 23.68
C TYR A 330 -4.86 1.42 24.81
N ASP A 331 -5.92 2.20 24.55
CA ASP A 331 -6.54 3.08 25.53
C ASP A 331 -7.14 2.29 26.70
N GLY A 332 -7.78 1.16 26.43
CA GLY A 332 -8.34 0.28 27.46
C GLY A 332 -7.27 -0.29 28.38
N LEU A 333 -6.15 -0.78 27.83
CA LEU A 333 -5.03 -1.29 28.63
C LEU A 333 -4.40 -0.17 29.46
N ALA A 334 -4.25 1.03 28.90
CA ALA A 334 -3.75 2.20 29.63
C ALA A 334 -4.68 2.59 30.80
N ALA A 335 -5.99 2.63 30.56
CA ALA A 335 -7.00 2.94 31.59
C ALA A 335 -7.06 1.90 32.72
N LEU A 336 -6.72 0.64 32.43
CA LEU A 336 -6.59 -0.43 33.43
C LEU A 336 -5.27 -0.37 34.23
N GLY A 337 -4.43 0.64 33.99
CA GLY A 337 -3.14 0.80 34.69
C GLY A 337 -2.06 -0.18 34.21
N LEU A 338 -2.21 -0.77 33.02
CA LEU A 338 -1.23 -1.70 32.43
C LEU A 338 -0.16 -0.99 31.61
N ALA A 339 -0.06 0.34 31.73
CA ALA A 339 1.05 1.11 31.20
C ALA A 339 2.34 0.75 31.96
N GLY A 340 3.43 0.57 31.22
CA GLY A 340 4.75 0.35 31.80
C GLY A 340 5.31 1.61 32.47
N ALA A 341 6.56 1.54 32.93
CA ALA A 341 7.25 2.66 33.57
C ALA A 341 7.34 3.92 32.66
N SER A 342 7.25 3.76 31.34
CA SER A 342 7.19 4.86 30.37
C SER A 342 5.84 5.59 30.34
N GLY A 343 4.84 5.13 31.09
CA GLY A 343 3.46 5.61 31.01
C GLY A 343 2.72 5.17 29.75
N ARG A 344 3.27 4.21 28.99
CA ARG A 344 2.71 3.68 27.75
C ARG A 344 2.51 2.17 27.81
N VAL A 345 1.55 1.67 27.05
CA VAL A 345 1.37 0.23 26.81
C VAL A 345 2.30 -0.20 25.69
N GLU A 346 3.37 -0.90 26.00
CA GLU A 346 4.42 -1.23 25.03
C GLU A 346 4.86 -2.69 25.12
N ALA A 347 5.13 -3.29 23.96
CA ALA A 347 5.86 -4.53 23.82
C ALA A 347 7.33 -4.30 24.20
N GLY A 348 7.93 -5.26 24.91
CA GLY A 348 9.33 -5.20 25.34
C GLY A 348 10.33 -5.60 24.25
N ALA A 349 9.90 -6.31 23.20
CA ALA A 349 10.80 -6.76 22.13
C ALA A 349 10.13 -6.79 20.74
N PRO A 350 10.88 -6.58 19.64
CA PRO A 350 10.31 -6.53 18.30
C PRO A 350 9.58 -7.81 17.88
N TRP A 351 10.01 -8.98 18.35
CA TRP A 351 9.38 -10.26 18.01
C TRP A 351 7.94 -10.35 18.55
N GLN A 352 7.59 -9.64 19.63
CA GLN A 352 6.25 -9.64 20.24
C GLN A 352 5.21 -8.92 19.37
N ILE A 353 5.65 -8.06 18.44
CA ILE A 353 4.76 -7.38 17.47
C ILE A 353 4.00 -8.40 16.63
N TRP A 354 4.65 -9.49 16.24
CA TRP A 354 4.09 -10.54 15.37
C TRP A 354 2.94 -11.34 16.02
N PRO A 355 3.06 -11.91 17.22
CA PRO A 355 1.94 -12.58 17.88
C PRO A 355 0.81 -11.62 18.25
N ILE A 356 1.10 -10.35 18.59
CA ILE A 356 0.04 -9.34 18.81
C ILE A 356 -0.74 -9.11 17.51
N ALA A 357 -0.05 -8.88 16.38
CA ALA A 357 -0.68 -8.73 15.08
C ALA A 357 -1.49 -9.98 14.67
N ALA A 358 -0.97 -11.18 14.95
CA ALA A 358 -1.68 -12.43 14.69
C ALA A 358 -2.97 -12.54 15.52
N ALA A 359 -2.93 -12.14 16.80
CA ALA A 359 -4.12 -12.12 17.66
C ALA A 359 -5.20 -11.17 17.11
N PHE A 360 -4.83 -9.94 16.72
CA PHE A 360 -5.76 -9.01 16.08
C PHE A 360 -6.31 -9.55 14.75
N ALA A 361 -5.47 -10.16 13.91
CA ALA A 361 -5.91 -10.75 12.66
C ALA A 361 -6.95 -11.86 12.88
N LEU A 362 -6.73 -12.74 13.85
CA LEU A 362 -7.66 -13.81 14.22
C LEU A 362 -8.98 -13.24 14.76
N ALA A 363 -8.91 -12.22 15.63
CA ALA A 363 -10.08 -11.56 16.19
C ALA A 363 -10.93 -10.84 15.12
N LEU A 364 -10.29 -10.24 14.12
CA LEU A 364 -10.96 -9.49 13.04
C LEU A 364 -11.47 -10.38 11.90
N TYR A 365 -10.99 -11.62 11.79
CA TYR A 365 -11.41 -12.55 10.74
C TYR A 365 -12.93 -12.76 10.66
N PRO A 366 -13.67 -13.07 11.76
CA PRO A 366 -15.12 -13.25 11.69
C PRO A 366 -15.86 -11.99 11.22
N ALA A 367 -15.41 -10.81 11.65
CA ALA A 367 -15.99 -9.53 11.22
C ALA A 367 -15.78 -9.28 9.72
N CYS A 368 -14.58 -9.58 9.21
CA CYS A 368 -14.28 -9.49 7.78
C CYS A 368 -15.11 -10.50 6.97
N LEU A 369 -15.25 -11.72 7.47
CA LEU A 369 -16.06 -12.76 6.83
C LEU A 369 -17.54 -12.36 6.77
N TRP A 370 -18.06 -11.76 7.83
CA TRP A 370 -19.40 -11.20 7.86
C TRP A 370 -19.56 -10.09 6.81
N MET A 371 -18.62 -9.13 6.74
CA MET A 371 -18.67 -8.05 5.75
C MET A 371 -18.62 -8.58 4.32
N VAL A 372 -17.75 -9.56 4.01
CA VAL A 372 -17.70 -10.19 2.68
C VAL A 372 -19.03 -10.87 2.34
N ARG A 373 -19.66 -11.56 3.30
CA ARG A 373 -20.98 -12.18 3.09
C ARG A 373 -22.08 -11.14 2.89
N LEU A 374 -22.04 -10.03 3.62
CA LEU A 374 -22.97 -8.92 3.47
C LEU A 374 -22.88 -8.29 2.08
N LYS A 375 -21.66 -8.01 1.60
CA LYS A 375 -21.42 -7.47 0.24
C LYS A 375 -21.91 -8.38 -0.88
N ARG A 376 -21.97 -9.71 -0.65
CA ARG A 376 -22.52 -10.67 -1.61
C ARG A 376 -24.05 -10.73 -1.62
N ARG A 377 -24.68 -10.45 -0.48
CA ARG A 377 -26.14 -10.58 -0.29
C ARG A 377 -26.89 -9.26 -0.53
N SER A 378 -26.24 -8.13 -0.28
CA SER A 378 -26.88 -6.83 -0.35
C SER A 378 -26.76 -6.21 -1.75
N ALA A 379 -27.86 -5.62 -2.22
CA ALA A 379 -27.92 -4.83 -3.43
C ALA A 379 -27.61 -3.33 -3.19
N TRP A 380 -27.30 -2.92 -1.94
CA TRP A 380 -27.09 -1.52 -1.61
C TRP A 380 -25.83 -0.96 -2.30
N PRO A 381 -25.94 0.08 -3.16
CA PRO A 381 -24.80 0.61 -3.91
C PRO A 381 -23.69 1.18 -3.03
N GLY A 382 -24.01 1.64 -1.82
CA GLY A 382 -23.05 2.19 -0.86
C GLY A 382 -21.94 1.22 -0.46
N LEU A 383 -22.22 -0.10 -0.46
CA LEU A 383 -21.21 -1.13 -0.16
C LEU A 383 -20.08 -1.21 -1.18
N SER A 384 -20.23 -0.61 -2.36
CA SER A 384 -19.15 -0.55 -3.35
C SER A 384 -18.05 0.44 -2.97
N TYR A 385 -18.37 1.40 -2.09
CA TYR A 385 -17.43 2.39 -1.55
C TYR A 385 -16.71 1.89 -0.29
N LEU A 386 -17.25 0.87 0.38
CA LEU A 386 -16.66 0.10 1.49
C LEU A 386 -15.88 -1.13 0.98
#